data_AF-A0A821XFE7-F1
#
_entry.id   AF-A0A821XFE7-F1
#
_cell.length_a   1.000
_cell.length_b   1.000
_cell.length_c   1.000
_cell.angle_alpha   90.00
_cell.angle_beta   90.00
_cell.angle_gamma   90.00
#
_symmetry.space_group_name_H-M   'P 1'
#
loop_
_entity.id
_entity.type
_entity.pdbx_description
1 polymer ?
#
loop_
_entity_poly.entity_id
_entity_poly.type
_entity_poly.pdbx_seq_one_letter_code
_entity_poly.pdbx_strand_id
1 'polypeptide(L)'
;MQQLFFSMDKIESLLYLTPSLVHLRLEGCADDAIFNGSRWETLIRTKLLSLNQFEFSFRSQNYRVVKMNATQFRTSFWLNEKHWPVYCIYDYPKEEILLCSTPDILTELEYNFVGPVVISKTIQNVSVSTNVVRKL
;
A
#
# COMPACT_ATOMS: atom_id res chain seq x y z
N MET A 1 -20.07 5.39 -6.27
CA MET A 1 -18.93 4.44 -6.25
C MET A 1 -19.10 3.61 -4.99
N GLN A 2 -19.34 2.29 -5.08
CA GLN A 2 -19.51 1.45 -3.88
C GLN A 2 -18.14 1.22 -3.25
N GLN A 3 -17.92 1.74 -2.04
CA GLN A 3 -16.77 1.36 -1.22
C GLN A 3 -17.04 -0.04 -0.68
N LEU A 4 -16.28 -1.03 -1.16
CA LEU A 4 -16.31 -2.37 -0.58
C LEU A 4 -15.45 -2.34 0.69
N PHE A 5 -16.10 -2.32 1.85
CA PHE A 5 -15.42 -2.53 3.13
C PHE A 5 -14.96 -3.98 3.23
N PHE A 6 -13.69 -4.22 2.91
CA PHE A 6 -13.04 -5.50 3.17
C PHE A 6 -12.37 -5.46 4.54
N SER A 7 -12.75 -6.40 5.42
CA SER A 7 -11.95 -6.64 6.62
C SER A 7 -10.65 -7.32 6.26
N MET A 8 -9.61 -7.10 7.07
CA MET A 8 -8.33 -7.76 6.89
C MET A 8 -8.47 -9.29 6.86
N ASP A 9 -9.37 -9.87 7.66
CA ASP A 9 -9.59 -11.32 7.69
C ASP A 9 -10.13 -11.86 6.35
N LYS A 10 -10.97 -11.07 5.64
CA LYS A 10 -11.44 -11.43 4.30
C LYS A 10 -10.33 -11.34 3.26
N ILE A 11 -9.48 -10.30 3.35
CA ILE A 11 -8.32 -10.15 2.47
C ILE A 11 -7.36 -11.31 2.67
N GLU A 12 -7.01 -11.63 3.92
CA GLU A 12 -6.17 -12.78 4.24
C GLU A 12 -6.78 -14.06 3.66
N SER A 13 -8.06 -14.33 3.91
CA SER A 13 -8.74 -15.53 3.40
C SER A 13 -8.64 -15.65 1.88
N LEU A 14 -8.77 -14.55 1.14
CA LEU A 14 -8.60 -14.55 -0.31
C LEU A 14 -7.14 -14.83 -0.71
N LEU A 15 -6.19 -14.20 -0.02
CA LEU A 15 -4.76 -14.36 -0.29
C LEU A 15 -4.24 -15.76 0.06
N TYR A 16 -4.84 -16.42 1.04
CA TYR A 16 -4.61 -17.84 1.35
C TYR A 16 -4.95 -18.75 0.17
N LEU A 17 -5.90 -18.36 -0.67
CA LEU A 17 -6.30 -19.12 -1.87
C LEU A 17 -5.43 -18.80 -3.09
N THR A 18 -4.53 -17.82 -2.99
CA THR A 18 -3.66 -17.38 -4.08
C THR A 18 -2.18 -17.40 -3.67
N PRO A 19 -1.61 -18.55 -3.29
CA PRO A 19 -0.21 -18.62 -2.82
C PRO A 19 0.82 -18.29 -3.92
N SER A 20 0.43 -18.43 -5.19
CA SER A 20 1.23 -18.08 -6.36
C SER A 20 1.13 -16.61 -6.77
N LEU A 21 0.50 -15.76 -5.95
CA LEU A 21 0.38 -14.34 -6.23
C LEU A 21 1.79 -13.71 -6.28
N VAL A 22 2.11 -13.13 -7.43
CA VAL A 22 3.44 -12.52 -7.68
C VAL A 22 3.41 -11.02 -7.41
N HIS A 23 2.29 -10.35 -7.73
CA HIS A 23 2.13 -8.90 -7.59
C HIS A 23 0.85 -8.59 -6.80
N LEU A 24 0.95 -7.66 -5.86
CA LEU A 24 -0.20 -7.18 -5.09
C LEU A 24 -0.09 -5.68 -4.87
N ARG A 25 -1.14 -4.95 -5.28
CA ARG A 25 -1.28 -3.52 -5.04
C ARG A 25 -2.58 -3.27 -4.31
N LEU A 26 -2.52 -2.43 -3.29
CA LEU A 26 -3.66 -2.07 -2.45
C LEU A 26 -3.65 -0.56 -2.16
N GLU A 27 -4.84 0.02 -2.23
CA GLU A 27 -5.10 1.44 -2.02
C GLU A 27 -6.35 1.58 -1.15
N GLY A 28 -6.31 2.44 -0.13
CA GLY A 28 -7.42 2.56 0.82
C GLY A 28 -7.30 3.73 1.79
N CYS A 29 -8.16 3.74 2.81
CA CYS A 29 -8.16 4.76 3.85
C CYS A 29 -7.28 4.32 5.02
N ALA A 30 -6.49 5.22 5.62
CA ALA A 30 -5.64 4.85 6.76
C ALA A 30 -6.45 4.36 7.98
N ASP A 31 -7.73 4.72 8.06
CA ASP A 31 -8.64 4.24 9.11
C ASP A 31 -9.07 2.77 8.90
N ASP A 32 -8.76 2.17 7.74
CA ASP A 32 -9.06 0.78 7.45
C ASP A 32 -8.10 -0.15 8.21
N ALA A 33 -8.67 -1.14 8.90
CA ALA A 33 -7.91 -2.16 9.64
C ALA A 33 -6.99 -3.02 8.76
N ILE A 34 -7.05 -2.86 7.44
CA ILE A 34 -6.21 -3.56 6.47
C ILE A 34 -4.77 -3.01 6.48
N PHE A 35 -4.52 -1.79 6.95
CA PHE A 35 -3.19 -1.19 7.00
C PHE A 35 -2.43 -1.57 8.28
N ASN A 36 -2.36 -2.87 8.53
CA ASN A 36 -1.66 -3.45 9.68
C ASN A 36 -0.31 -4.05 9.23
N GLY A 37 0.79 -3.31 9.44
CA GLY A 37 2.11 -3.69 8.94
C GLY A 37 2.60 -5.04 9.46
N SER A 38 2.29 -5.40 10.70
CA SER A 38 2.73 -6.68 11.28
C SER A 38 1.94 -7.87 10.74
N ARG A 39 0.63 -7.72 10.51
CA ARG A 39 -0.18 -8.74 9.83
C ARG A 39 0.29 -8.97 8.41
N TRP A 40 0.58 -7.90 7.67
CA TRP A 40 1.12 -8.03 6.31
C TRP A 40 2.49 -8.70 6.28
N GLU A 41 3.40 -8.29 7.15
CA GLU A 41 4.70 -8.96 7.28
C GLU A 41 4.52 -10.46 7.54
N THR A 42 3.63 -10.82 8.48
CA THR A 42 3.32 -12.22 8.79
C THR A 42 2.77 -12.97 7.57
N LEU A 43 1.81 -12.39 6.87
CA LEU A 43 1.17 -13.00 5.71
C LEU A 43 2.16 -13.21 4.56
N ILE A 44 3.01 -12.21 4.29
CA ILE A 44 4.02 -12.29 3.24
C ILE A 44 5.06 -13.35 3.56
N ARG A 45 5.56 -13.38 4.79
CA ARG A 45 6.57 -14.37 5.22
C ARG A 45 6.04 -15.80 5.21
N THR A 46 4.75 -16.01 5.45
CA THR A 46 4.20 -17.35 5.69
C THR A 46 3.37 -17.93 4.54
N LYS A 47 2.78 -17.09 3.69
CA LYS A 47 1.82 -17.53 2.66
C LYS A 47 2.10 -16.99 1.27
N LEU A 48 2.50 -15.72 1.16
CA LEU A 48 2.75 -15.10 -0.14
C LEU A 48 4.23 -15.21 -0.53
N LEU A 49 4.74 -16.44 -0.55
CA LEU A 49 6.15 -16.73 -0.80
C LEU A 49 6.59 -16.38 -2.24
N SER A 50 5.65 -16.40 -3.19
CA SER A 50 5.89 -16.01 -4.58
C SER A 50 5.78 -14.49 -4.83
N LEU A 51 5.40 -13.71 -3.81
CA LEU A 51 5.20 -12.28 -3.96
C LEU A 51 6.55 -11.57 -4.11
N ASN A 52 6.75 -10.94 -5.28
CA ASN A 52 7.96 -10.22 -5.62
C ASN A 52 7.76 -8.70 -5.61
N GLN A 53 6.52 -8.24 -5.79
CA GLN A 53 6.17 -6.83 -5.83
C GLN A 53 4.93 -6.59 -4.98
N PHE A 54 5.07 -5.64 -4.08
CA PHE A 54 4.01 -5.22 -3.20
C PHE A 54 3.97 -3.71 -3.16
N GLU A 55 2.78 -3.13 -3.36
CA GLU A 55 2.58 -1.70 -3.32
C GLU A 55 1.42 -1.38 -2.40
N PHE A 56 1.69 -0.54 -1.40
CA PHE A 56 0.65 -0.01 -0.54
C PHE A 56 0.52 1.49 -0.67
N SER A 57 -0.72 1.96 -0.71
CA SER A 57 -1.03 3.37 -0.49
C SER A 57 -2.22 3.50 0.44
N PHE A 58 -2.14 4.39 1.42
CA PHE A 58 -3.29 4.74 2.24
C PHE A 58 -3.37 6.23 2.48
N ARG A 59 -4.58 6.75 2.56
CA ARG A 59 -4.83 8.18 2.79
C ARG A 59 -5.70 8.43 4.01
N SER A 60 -5.42 9.45 4.80
CA SER A 60 -6.32 9.91 5.87
C SER A 60 -6.14 11.40 6.15
N GLN A 61 -7.21 12.03 6.59
CA GLN A 61 -7.20 13.42 7.07
C GLN A 61 -6.77 13.50 8.54
N ASN A 62 -6.42 12.37 9.16
CA ASN A 62 -5.95 12.30 10.53
C ASN A 62 -4.45 11.98 10.57
N TYR A 63 -3.63 13.01 10.77
CA TYR A 63 -2.17 12.87 10.83
C TYR A 63 -1.70 11.82 11.84
N ARG A 64 -2.40 11.68 12.97
CA ARG A 64 -2.03 10.68 13.98
C ARG A 64 -2.21 9.27 13.46
N VAL A 65 -3.27 9.01 12.71
CA VAL A 65 -3.52 7.69 12.09
C VAL A 65 -2.48 7.41 11.01
N VAL A 66 -2.20 8.39 10.14
CA VAL A 66 -1.16 8.26 9.11
C VAL A 66 0.19 7.92 9.75
N LYS A 67 0.60 8.68 10.76
CA LYS A 67 1.86 8.47 11.47
C LYS A 67 1.90 7.12 12.20
N MET A 68 0.82 6.72 12.86
CA MET A 68 0.73 5.45 13.56
C MET A 68 0.78 4.25 12.62
N ASN A 69 0.16 4.33 11.44
CA ASN A 69 0.25 3.26 10.44
C ASN A 69 1.63 3.25 9.79
N ALA A 70 2.19 4.42 9.48
CA ALA A 70 3.52 4.56 8.89
C ALA A 70 4.61 3.85 9.72
N THR A 71 4.57 3.95 11.06
CA THR A 71 5.56 3.29 11.92
C THR A 71 5.50 1.77 11.85
N GLN A 72 4.36 1.17 11.49
CA GLN A 72 4.22 -0.28 11.35
C GLN A 72 4.96 -0.83 10.11
N PHE A 73 5.23 0.03 9.12
CA PHE A 73 5.95 -0.31 7.90
C PHE A 73 7.44 0.07 7.93
N ARG A 74 7.99 0.32 9.14
CA ARG A 74 9.41 0.65 9.37
C ARG A 74 10.20 -0.46 10.07
N THR A 75 9.70 -1.69 10.07
CA THR A 75 10.47 -2.84 10.57
C THR A 75 11.61 -3.19 9.62
N SER A 76 12.61 -3.97 10.08
CA SER A 76 13.72 -4.42 9.24
C SER A 76 13.25 -5.20 8.00
N PHE A 77 12.12 -5.89 8.10
CA PHE A 77 11.49 -6.54 6.96
C PHE A 77 11.17 -5.57 5.83
N TRP A 78 10.49 -4.48 6.15
CA TRP A 78 10.09 -3.49 5.15
C TRP A 78 11.30 -2.71 4.63
N LEU A 79 12.17 -2.26 5.55
CA LEU A 79 13.27 -1.35 5.24
C LEU A 79 14.48 -2.04 4.59
N ASN A 80 14.82 -3.25 5.03
CA ASN A 80 16.09 -3.90 4.69
C ASN A 80 15.93 -5.20 3.90
N GLU A 81 14.79 -5.90 4.03
CA GLU A 81 14.58 -7.17 3.31
C GLU A 81 13.83 -6.94 2.00
N LYS A 82 12.66 -6.28 2.06
CA LYS A 82 11.75 -6.16 0.92
C LYS A 82 11.96 -4.91 0.08
N HIS A 83 12.24 -3.77 0.71
CA HIS A 83 12.34 -2.47 0.03
C HIS A 83 11.09 -2.12 -0.81
N TRP A 84 9.93 -2.69 -0.47
CA TRP A 84 8.69 -2.48 -1.20
C TRP A 84 8.04 -1.16 -0.80
N PRO A 85 7.54 -0.35 -1.74
CA PRO A 85 7.03 0.98 -1.43
C PRO A 85 5.70 0.94 -0.65
N VAL A 86 5.65 1.71 0.43
CA VAL A 86 4.45 1.97 1.23
C VAL A 86 4.25 3.49 1.32
N TYR A 87 3.21 3.99 0.67
CA TYR A 87 2.85 5.40 0.64
C TYR A 87 1.79 5.70 1.68
N CYS A 88 2.09 6.65 2.56
CA CYS A 88 1.18 7.12 3.59
C CYS A 88 0.82 8.59 3.27
N ILE A 89 -0.44 8.85 2.95
CA ILE A 89 -0.91 10.15 2.45
C ILE A 89 -1.72 10.84 3.55
N TYR A 90 -1.30 12.03 3.95
CA TYR A 90 -2.07 12.91 4.83
C TYR A 90 -2.79 13.96 3.98
N ASP A 91 -4.12 13.94 4.02
CA ASP A 91 -5.00 14.67 3.09
C ASP A 91 -5.68 15.88 3.77
N TYR A 92 -4.92 16.73 4.47
CA TYR A 92 -5.47 17.94 5.13
C TYR A 92 -4.40 18.93 5.64
N PRO A 93 -4.44 20.25 5.37
CA PRO A 93 -5.18 21.00 4.34
C PRO A 93 -4.48 20.99 2.96
N LYS A 94 -3.32 20.32 2.84
CA LYS A 94 -2.61 19.98 1.60
C LYS A 94 -2.25 18.50 1.66
N GLU A 95 -2.09 17.86 0.50
CA GLU A 95 -1.63 16.47 0.44
C GLU A 95 -0.13 16.39 0.78
N GLU A 96 0.19 15.68 1.85
CA GLU A 96 1.55 15.28 2.22
C GLU A 96 1.71 13.77 1.99
N ILE A 97 2.77 13.37 1.30
CA ILE A 97 3.06 11.95 1.02
C ILE A 97 4.31 11.54 1.77
N LEU A 98 4.18 10.54 2.62
CA LEU A 98 5.28 9.91 3.36
C LEU A 98 5.60 8.57 2.70
N LEU A 99 6.86 8.35 2.32
CA LEU A 99 7.36 7.05 1.90
C LEU A 99 7.85 6.28 3.13
N CYS A 100 7.02 5.36 3.60
CA CYS A 100 7.16 4.79 4.94
C CYS A 100 8.15 3.62 5.00
N SER A 101 8.53 3.04 3.86
CA SER A 101 9.35 1.84 3.74
C SER A 101 10.77 2.07 3.19
N THR A 102 11.27 3.31 3.26
CA THR A 102 12.67 3.64 2.93
C THR A 102 13.48 4.03 4.17
N PRO A 103 14.77 3.63 4.25
CA PRO A 103 15.63 3.96 5.39
C PRO A 103 15.86 5.47 5.53
N ASP A 104 15.93 6.17 4.39
CA ASP A 104 16.07 7.61 4.35
C ASP A 104 14.72 8.32 4.43
N ILE A 105 14.60 9.05 5.55
CA ILE A 105 13.76 10.22 5.86
C ILE A 105 12.24 10.00 6.04
N LEU A 106 11.76 10.45 7.21
CA LEU A 106 10.54 11.25 7.31
C LEU A 106 10.73 12.55 6.49
N THR A 107 10.96 12.46 5.17
CA THR A 107 10.89 13.65 4.33
C THR A 107 9.41 13.92 4.26
N GLU A 108 8.95 14.94 5.00
CA GLU A 108 7.79 15.69 4.57
C GLU A 108 8.07 16.10 3.12
N LEU A 109 7.57 15.33 2.16
CA LEU A 109 7.47 15.80 0.79
C LEU A 109 6.37 16.85 0.82
N GLU A 110 6.72 18.08 1.19
CA GLU A 110 5.86 19.25 1.01
C GLU A 110 5.68 19.48 -0.50
N TYR A 111 4.70 18.79 -1.09
CA TYR A 111 4.22 19.11 -2.43
C TYR A 111 3.41 20.41 -2.36
N ASN A 112 4.10 21.55 -2.46
CA ASN A 112 3.46 22.83 -2.71
C ASN A 112 2.99 22.89 -4.18
N PHE A 113 1.77 22.43 -4.45
CA PHE A 113 1.12 22.67 -5.74
C PHE A 113 0.77 24.15 -5.90
N VAL A 114 1.65 24.91 -6.54
CA VAL A 114 1.33 26.22 -7.11
C VAL A 114 1.89 26.29 -8.53
N GLY A 115 1.05 26.00 -9.52
CA GLY A 115 1.36 26.10 -10.94
C GLY A 115 1.14 24.81 -11.74
N PRO A 116 0.94 24.89 -13.07
CA PRO A 116 0.68 23.72 -13.90
C PRO A 116 1.96 22.90 -14.04
N VAL A 117 2.11 21.85 -13.23
CA VAL A 117 3.31 21.01 -13.25
C VAL A 117 3.08 19.79 -14.13
N VAL A 118 3.83 19.76 -15.22
CA VAL A 118 4.20 18.58 -15.99
C VAL A 118 4.89 17.59 -15.04
N ILE A 119 4.26 16.45 -14.76
CA ILE A 119 4.96 15.30 -14.17
C ILE A 119 4.91 14.17 -15.19
N SER A 120 6.11 13.71 -15.54
CA SER A 120 6.42 12.74 -16.58
C SER A 120 5.51 11.51 -16.54
N LYS A 121 4.79 11.32 -17.64
CA LYS A 121 4.08 10.09 -18.01
C LYS A 121 5.11 9.01 -18.34
N THR A 122 4.96 7.82 -17.74
CA THR A 122 5.04 6.43 -18.30
C THR A 122 5.29 5.52 -17.10
N ILE A 123 4.37 4.67 -16.65
CA ILE A 123 3.66 3.62 -17.39
C ILE A 123 2.14 3.76 -17.26
N GLN A 124 1.48 3.49 -18.38
CA GLN A 124 0.06 3.61 -18.66
C GLN A 124 -0.79 2.61 -17.86
N ASN A 125 -2.02 3.03 -17.57
CA ASN A 125 -3.21 2.19 -17.32
C ASN A 125 -3.06 1.09 -16.26
N VAL A 126 -3.56 1.34 -15.05
CA VAL A 126 -4.05 0.23 -14.22
C VAL A 126 -5.48 -0.09 -14.66
N SER A 127 -5.58 -0.93 -15.67
CA SER A 127 -6.76 -1.74 -15.95
C SER A 127 -6.75 -2.95 -15.02
N VAL A 128 -7.89 -3.22 -14.36
CA VAL A 128 -8.12 -4.52 -13.71
C VAL A 128 -8.47 -5.52 -14.80
N SER A 129 -7.51 -6.36 -15.21
CA SER A 129 -7.78 -7.53 -16.05
C SER A 129 -7.78 -8.78 -15.17
N THR A 130 -8.97 -9.25 -14.82
CA THR A 130 -9.16 -10.59 -14.26
C THR A 130 -9.22 -11.60 -15.40
N ASN A 131 -8.13 -12.32 -15.66
CA ASN A 131 -8.20 -13.53 -16.47
C ASN A 131 -8.85 -14.62 -15.63
N VAL A 132 -10.18 -14.70 -15.69
CA VAL A 132 -10.91 -15.89 -15.22
C VAL A 132 -10.69 -16.97 -16.28
N VAL A 133 -9.70 -17.83 -16.06
CA VAL A 133 -9.57 -19.07 -16.83
C VAL A 133 -10.71 -19.98 -16.41
N ARG A 134 -11.82 -19.97 -17.15
CA ARG A 134 -12.79 -21.05 -17.12
C ARG A 134 -12.28 -22.17 -18.03
N LYS A 135 -11.89 -23.29 -17.42
CA LYS A 135 -11.82 -24.58 -18.11
C LYS A 135 -13.25 -25.02 -18.42
N LEU A 136 -13.58 -25.14 -19.71
CA LEU A 136 -14.44 -26.20 -20.26
C LEU A 136 -13.81 -26.66 -21.57
#